data_AF-A0A2M9BD68-F1
#
_entry.id   AF-A0A2M9BD68-F1
#
_cell.length_a   1.000
_cell.length_b   1.000
_cell.length_c   1.000
_cell.angle_alpha   90.00
_cell.angle_beta   90.00
_cell.angle_gamma   90.00
#
_symmetry.space_group_name_H-M   'P 1'
#
loop_
_entity.id
_entity.type
_entity.pdbx_description
1 polymer ?
#
loop_
_entity_poly.entity_id
_entity_poly.type
_entity_poly.pdbx_seq_one_letter_code
_entity_poly.pdbx_strand_id
1 'polypeptide(L)'
;MSTLEWVLVVGAVIAAITVALSTTAGRLDRLHIRLATAQASLDRQLLERSTLLKELATSGLLDPASALVAVEAADAARASRGTAMQAERESDLSEVIRTIFGEAADVDRLWRDADETQREVLADFGDAADRVRLAHHFHEDLVARTVRMRSQPVVRWGHLAGHAPWPRRIDLDDAPPPGLVAHERPPSGHEPGVGGADVR
;
A
#
# COMPACT_ATOMS: atom_id res chain seq x y z
N MET A 1 -7.15 -58.02 -17.38
CA MET A 1 -6.17 -56.96 -17.63
C MET A 1 -4.78 -57.54 -17.53
N SER A 2 -3.94 -57.34 -18.54
CA SER A 2 -2.56 -57.85 -18.57
C SER A 2 -1.65 -57.01 -17.66
N THR A 3 -0.52 -57.57 -17.22
CA THR A 3 0.48 -56.83 -16.42
C THR A 3 1.00 -55.58 -17.13
N LEU A 4 1.10 -55.65 -18.47
CA LEU A 4 1.53 -54.54 -19.32
C LEU A 4 0.52 -53.39 -19.31
N GLU A 5 -0.79 -53.68 -19.35
CA GLU A 5 -1.83 -52.66 -19.20
C GLU A 5 -1.72 -51.92 -17.86
N TRP A 6 -1.49 -52.64 -16.76
CA TRP A 6 -1.28 -52.03 -15.44
C TRP A 6 -0.04 -51.14 -15.40
N VAL A 7 1.08 -51.59 -15.98
CA VAL A 7 2.32 -50.78 -16.04
C VAL A 7 2.08 -49.49 -16.82
N LEU A 8 1.37 -49.55 -17.95
CA LEU A 8 1.05 -48.36 -18.74
C LEU A 8 0.14 -47.40 -17.99
N VAL A 9 -0.90 -47.91 -17.32
CA VAL A 9 -1.82 -47.07 -16.51
C VAL A 9 -1.07 -46.40 -15.37
N VAL A 10 -0.26 -47.15 -14.62
CA VAL A 10 0.53 -46.60 -13.51
C VAL A 10 1.54 -45.56 -14.02
N GLY A 11 2.24 -45.84 -15.12
CA GLY A 11 3.16 -44.89 -15.75
C GLY A 11 2.47 -43.60 -16.19
N ALA A 12 1.29 -43.70 -16.81
CA ALA A 12 0.49 -42.55 -17.22
C ALA A 12 0.03 -41.70 -16.02
N VAL A 13 -0.39 -42.35 -14.93
CA VAL A 13 -0.79 -41.67 -13.68
C VAL A 13 0.41 -40.93 -13.07
N ILE A 14 1.59 -41.55 -13.00
CA ILE A 14 2.81 -40.90 -12.48
C ILE A 14 3.21 -39.70 -13.34
N ALA A 15 3.13 -39.83 -14.66
CA ALA A 15 3.42 -38.74 -15.59
C ALA A 15 2.44 -37.56 -15.37
N ALA A 16 1.14 -37.84 -15.25
CA ALA A 16 0.12 -36.84 -14.97
C ALA A 16 0.35 -36.12 -13.63
N ILE A 17 0.71 -36.86 -12.57
CA ILE A 17 1.04 -36.29 -11.25
C ILE A 17 2.28 -35.39 -11.35
N THR A 18 3.33 -35.84 -12.03
CA THR A 18 4.57 -35.05 -12.20
C THR A 18 4.29 -33.72 -12.90
N VAL A 19 3.49 -33.72 -13.97
CA VAL A 19 3.09 -32.51 -14.68
C VAL A 19 2.22 -31.59 -13.80
N ALA A 20 1.26 -32.16 -13.07
CA ALA A 20 0.41 -31.40 -12.15
C ALA A 20 1.23 -30.72 -11.03
N LEU A 21 2.22 -31.42 -10.46
CA LEU A 21 3.12 -30.87 -9.45
C LEU A 21 4.03 -29.79 -10.04
N SER A 22 4.59 -30.00 -11.23
CA SER A 22 5.45 -29.01 -11.91
C SER A 22 4.70 -27.71 -12.20
N THR A 23 3.48 -27.80 -12.75
CA THR A 23 2.65 -26.62 -13.01
C THR A 23 2.25 -25.89 -11.72
N THR A 24 1.96 -26.63 -10.65
CA THR A 24 1.63 -26.05 -9.34
C THR A 24 2.83 -25.34 -8.72
N ALA A 25 4.03 -25.96 -8.78
CA ALA A 25 5.27 -25.36 -8.32
C ALA A 25 5.56 -24.04 -9.05
N GLY A 26 5.45 -24.02 -10.38
CA GLY A 26 5.64 -22.80 -11.16
C GLY A 26 4.60 -21.71 -10.89
N ARG A 27 3.35 -22.07 -10.55
CA ARG A 27 2.34 -21.10 -10.11
C ARG A 27 2.68 -20.50 -8.75
N LEU A 28 3.15 -21.32 -7.82
CA LEU A 28 3.55 -20.88 -6.50
C LEU A 28 4.76 -19.95 -6.55
N ASP A 29 5.77 -20.29 -7.35
CA ASP A 29 6.96 -19.46 -7.55
C ASP A 29 6.62 -18.07 -8.09
N ARG A 30 5.76 -18.00 -9.11
CA ARG A 30 5.25 -16.72 -9.63
C ARG A 30 4.49 -15.91 -8.59
N LEU A 31 3.76 -16.55 -7.67
CA LEU A 31 3.09 -15.84 -6.58
C LEU A 31 4.10 -15.29 -5.57
N HIS A 32 5.14 -16.05 -5.23
CA HIS A 32 6.20 -15.59 -4.34
C HIS A 32 6.96 -14.39 -4.93
N ILE A 33 7.33 -14.44 -6.21
CA ILE A 33 8.00 -13.31 -6.88
C ILE A 33 7.09 -12.07 -6.87
N ARG A 34 5.79 -12.23 -7.21
CA ARG A 34 4.84 -11.12 -7.20
C ARG A 34 4.65 -10.53 -5.80
N LEU A 35 4.58 -11.37 -4.77
CA LEU A 35 4.47 -10.92 -3.39
C LEU A 35 5.71 -10.12 -2.98
N ALA A 36 6.92 -10.59 -3.32
CA ALA A 36 8.16 -9.87 -3.06
C ALA A 36 8.21 -8.52 -3.79
N THR A 37 7.78 -8.47 -5.05
CA THR A 37 7.67 -7.21 -5.80
C THR A 37 6.65 -6.25 -5.18
N ALA A 38 5.49 -6.76 -4.74
CA ALA A 38 4.48 -5.94 -4.07
C ALA A 38 4.98 -5.39 -2.73
N GLN A 39 5.71 -6.19 -1.95
CA GLN A 39 6.34 -5.73 -0.72
C GLN A 39 7.36 -4.62 -1.00
N ALA A 40 8.26 -4.81 -1.98
CA ALA A 40 9.22 -3.76 -2.36
C ALA A 40 8.55 -2.49 -2.88
N SER A 41 7.41 -2.62 -3.58
CA SER A 41 6.60 -1.48 -4.03
C SER A 41 6.01 -0.72 -2.85
N LEU A 42 5.42 -1.43 -1.87
CA LEU A 42 4.89 -0.83 -0.65
C LEU A 42 5.99 -0.08 0.12
N ASP A 43 7.16 -0.71 0.31
CA ASP A 43 8.31 -0.09 1.00
C ASP A 43 8.82 1.19 0.30
N ARG A 44 8.64 1.29 -1.01
CA ARG A 44 8.96 2.50 -1.78
C ARG A 44 7.93 3.60 -1.51
N GLN A 45 6.64 3.27 -1.56
CA GLN A 45 5.56 4.25 -1.34
C GLN A 45 5.58 4.79 0.09
N LEU A 46 5.86 3.94 1.09
CA LEU A 46 6.00 4.38 2.49
C LEU A 46 7.16 5.38 2.67
N LEU A 47 8.31 5.12 2.03
CA LEU A 47 9.43 6.05 2.04
C LEU A 47 9.07 7.38 1.38
N GLU A 48 8.38 7.34 0.25
CA GLU A 48 7.94 8.51 -0.49
C GLU A 48 6.98 9.37 0.36
N ARG A 49 5.96 8.75 0.96
CA ARG A 49 5.03 9.39 1.91
C ARG A 49 5.75 10.08 3.06
N SER A 50 6.71 9.40 3.70
CA SER A 50 7.50 10.00 4.80
C SER A 50 8.37 11.17 4.34
N THR A 51 8.81 11.17 3.08
CA THR A 51 9.62 12.25 2.51
C THR A 51 8.75 13.48 2.25
N LEU A 52 7.60 13.28 1.62
CA LEU A 52 6.65 14.34 1.32
C LEU A 52 6.01 14.93 2.58
N LEU A 53 5.77 14.11 3.61
CA LEU A 53 5.33 14.65 4.90
C LEU A 53 6.38 15.59 5.52
N LYS A 54 7.67 15.23 5.45
CA LYS A 54 8.74 16.12 5.94
C LYS A 54 8.83 17.39 5.12
N GLU A 55 8.72 17.29 3.80
CA GLU A 55 8.70 18.45 2.91
C GLU A 55 7.53 19.39 3.26
N LEU A 56 6.33 18.83 3.41
CA LEU A 56 5.13 19.55 3.86
C LEU A 56 5.33 20.21 5.23
N ALA A 57 5.92 19.50 6.19
CA ALA A 57 6.22 20.05 7.52
C ALA A 57 7.21 21.21 7.48
N THR A 58 8.17 21.19 6.53
CA THR A 58 9.15 22.28 6.34
C THR A 58 8.66 23.42 5.45
N SER A 59 7.51 23.27 4.78
CA SER A 59 6.93 24.28 3.88
C SER A 59 6.37 25.53 4.60
N GLY A 60 6.22 25.45 5.94
CA GLY A 60 5.61 26.50 6.75
C GLY A 60 4.08 26.52 6.72
N LEU A 61 3.44 25.52 6.10
CA LEU A 61 1.98 25.41 6.06
C LEU A 61 1.38 24.91 7.38
N LEU A 62 2.07 24.00 8.07
CA LEU A 62 1.65 23.47 9.37
C LEU A 62 2.07 24.40 10.51
N ASP A 63 1.32 24.38 11.61
CA ASP A 63 1.78 25.05 12.84
C ASP A 63 3.07 24.39 13.36
N PRO A 64 3.91 25.13 14.12
CA PRO A 64 5.22 24.62 14.55
C PRO A 64 5.17 23.33 15.38
N ALA A 65 4.09 23.10 16.14
CA ALA A 65 3.97 21.89 16.96
C ALA A 65 3.66 20.69 16.07
N SER A 66 2.69 20.82 15.16
CA SER A 66 2.35 19.77 14.19
C SER A 66 3.51 19.45 13.25
N ALA A 67 4.25 20.46 12.79
CA ALA A 67 5.42 20.28 11.94
C ALA A 67 6.52 19.46 12.64
N LEU A 68 6.79 19.74 13.92
CA LEU A 68 7.81 19.02 14.69
C LEU A 68 7.43 17.54 14.87
N VAL A 69 6.19 17.27 15.27
CA VAL A 69 5.68 15.90 15.46
C VAL A 69 5.67 15.12 14.14
N ALA A 70 5.28 15.77 13.03
CA ALA A 70 5.31 15.17 11.71
C ALA A 70 6.73 14.75 11.28
N VAL A 71 7.72 15.61 11.49
CA VAL A 71 9.13 15.31 11.16
C VAL A 71 9.67 14.17 12.01
N GLU A 72 9.40 14.18 13.32
CA GLU A 72 9.85 13.12 14.24
C GLU A 72 9.28 11.76 13.86
N ALA A 73 7.97 11.69 13.61
CA ALA A 73 7.30 10.47 13.20
C ALA A 73 7.82 9.96 11.84
N ALA A 74 8.02 10.86 10.87
CA ALA A 74 8.56 10.50 9.57
C ALA A 74 9.99 9.94 9.66
N ASP A 75 10.85 10.54 10.49
CA ASP A 75 12.21 10.05 10.70
C ASP A 75 12.25 8.71 11.44
N ALA A 76 11.38 8.53 12.43
CA ALA A 76 11.21 7.25 13.12
C ALA A 76 10.79 6.13 12.16
N ALA A 77 9.80 6.38 11.29
CA ALA A 77 9.38 5.44 10.27
C ALA A 77 10.52 5.10 9.31
N ARG A 78 11.23 6.10 8.78
CA ARG A 78 12.37 5.91 7.87
C ARG A 78 13.50 5.10 8.49
N ALA A 79 13.84 5.37 9.76
CA ALA A 79 14.90 4.68 10.49
C ALA A 79 14.57 3.20 10.76
N SER A 80 13.28 2.86 10.82
CA SER A 80 12.81 1.50 11.10
C SER A 80 12.71 0.58 9.88
N ARG A 81 12.91 1.10 8.67
CA ARG A 81 12.75 0.34 7.41
C ARG A 81 13.64 -0.91 7.37
N GLY A 82 13.05 -2.04 7.01
CA GLY A 82 13.73 -3.34 6.97
C GLY A 82 13.96 -3.98 8.34
N THR A 83 13.50 -3.35 9.43
CA THR A 83 13.58 -3.91 10.78
C THR A 83 12.24 -4.56 11.19
N ALA A 84 12.26 -5.33 12.27
CA ALA A 84 11.03 -5.90 12.84
C ALA A 84 10.04 -4.83 13.35
N MET A 85 10.52 -3.61 13.63
CA MET A 85 9.71 -2.49 14.13
C MET A 85 9.07 -1.66 13.02
N GLN A 86 9.33 -1.95 11.74
CA GLN A 86 8.83 -1.12 10.63
C GLN A 86 7.32 -0.94 10.68
N ALA A 87 6.56 -2.03 10.88
CA ALA A 87 5.10 -1.97 10.91
C ALA A 87 4.57 -1.08 12.05
N GLU A 88 5.17 -1.18 13.23
CA GLU A 88 4.81 -0.38 14.40
C GLU A 88 5.06 1.12 14.12
N ARG A 89 6.25 1.48 13.64
CA ARG A 89 6.59 2.88 13.35
C ARG A 89 5.79 3.49 12.20
N GLU A 90 5.41 2.70 11.21
CA GLU A 90 4.53 3.15 10.12
C GLU A 90 3.08 3.34 10.60
N SER A 91 2.64 2.57 11.61
CA SER A 91 1.36 2.77 12.29
C SER A 91 1.38 4.06 13.11
N ASP A 92 2.43 4.29 13.91
CA ASP A 92 2.62 5.52 14.69
C ASP A 92 2.60 6.75 13.78
N LEU A 93 3.31 6.70 12.64
CA LEU A 93 3.30 7.75 11.63
C LEU A 93 1.89 8.02 11.10
N SER A 94 1.12 6.97 10.84
CA SER A 94 -0.23 7.11 10.31
C SER A 94 -1.19 7.71 11.36
N GLU A 95 -0.99 7.41 12.65
CA GLU A 95 -1.71 8.04 13.76
C GLU A 95 -1.39 9.54 13.87
N VAL A 96 -0.12 9.92 13.70
CA VAL A 96 0.29 11.33 13.66
C VAL A 96 -0.36 12.05 12.47
N ILE A 97 -0.34 11.45 11.29
CA ILE A 97 -1.00 12.01 10.09
C ILE A 97 -2.51 12.19 10.37
N ARG A 98 -3.19 11.21 10.95
CA ARG A 98 -4.61 11.36 11.34
C ARG A 98 -4.83 12.44 12.37
N THR A 99 -3.91 12.63 13.31
CA THR A 99 -4.04 13.70 14.31
C THR A 99 -3.91 15.09 13.68
N ILE A 100 -3.02 15.24 12.69
CA ILE A 100 -2.77 16.52 12.01
C ILE A 100 -3.87 16.86 10.99
N PHE A 101 -4.39 15.85 10.29
CA PHE A 101 -5.26 16.04 9.11
C PHE A 101 -6.66 15.41 9.26
N GLY A 102 -7.00 14.84 10.43
CA GLY A 102 -8.14 13.92 10.59
C GLY A 102 -9.51 14.55 10.40
N GLU A 103 -9.64 15.86 10.57
CA GLU A 103 -10.88 16.59 10.32
C GLU A 103 -10.86 17.19 8.90
N ALA A 104 -11.89 16.90 8.10
CA ALA A 104 -12.01 17.46 6.75
C ALA A 104 -11.94 19.00 6.73
N ALA A 105 -12.48 19.64 7.78
CA ALA A 105 -12.42 21.09 7.96
C ALA A 105 -10.99 21.63 8.13
N ASP A 106 -10.08 20.85 8.72
CA ASP A 106 -8.68 21.22 8.92
C ASP A 106 -7.93 21.14 7.60
N VAL A 107 -8.16 20.06 6.85
CA VAL A 107 -7.59 19.92 5.51
C VAL A 107 -8.11 21.04 4.60
N ASP A 108 -9.40 21.35 4.62
CA ASP A 108 -9.96 22.47 3.85
C ASP A 108 -9.37 23.84 4.24
N ARG A 109 -9.01 24.04 5.51
CA ARG A 109 -8.27 25.23 5.95
C ARG A 109 -6.88 25.29 5.33
N LEU A 110 -6.13 24.20 5.42
CA LEU A 110 -4.77 24.12 4.87
C LEU A 110 -4.74 24.43 3.37
N TRP A 111 -5.68 23.88 2.59
CA TRP A 111 -5.75 24.14 1.15
C TRP A 111 -6.10 25.58 0.79
N ARG A 112 -6.90 26.26 1.62
CA ARG A 112 -7.25 27.67 1.44
C ARG A 112 -6.10 28.61 1.79
N ASP A 113 -5.37 28.28 2.85
CA ASP A 113 -4.32 29.13 3.39
C ASP A 113 -2.98 28.93 2.67
N ALA A 114 -2.81 27.81 1.97
CA ALA A 114 -1.62 27.50 1.18
C ALA A 114 -1.39 28.48 0.03
N ASP A 115 -0.14 28.82 -0.23
CA ASP A 115 0.29 29.41 -1.50
C ASP A 115 0.40 28.35 -2.62
N GLU A 116 0.88 28.74 -3.80
CA GLU A 116 0.97 27.82 -4.94
C GLU A 116 1.93 26.65 -4.69
N THR A 117 3.11 26.93 -4.15
CA THR A 117 4.13 25.89 -3.87
C THR A 117 3.67 24.98 -2.73
N GLN A 118 3.04 25.53 -1.69
CA GLN A 118 2.48 24.75 -0.60
C GLN A 118 1.33 23.84 -1.06
N ARG A 119 0.50 24.30 -2.00
CA ARG A 119 -0.54 23.48 -2.62
C ARG A 119 0.04 22.30 -3.40
N GLU A 120 1.10 22.51 -4.17
CA GLU A 120 1.79 21.43 -4.89
C GLU A 120 2.30 20.35 -3.92
N VAL A 121 3.02 20.75 -2.86
CA VAL A 121 3.56 19.82 -1.85
C VAL A 121 2.43 19.07 -1.12
N LEU A 122 1.33 19.77 -0.79
CA LEU A 122 0.18 19.16 -0.14
C LEU A 122 -0.55 18.17 -1.05
N ALA A 123 -0.67 18.48 -2.34
CA ALA A 123 -1.21 17.58 -3.36
C ALA A 123 -0.36 16.30 -3.48
N ASP A 124 0.96 16.48 -3.63
CA ASP A 124 1.91 15.37 -3.75
C ASP A 124 1.87 14.45 -2.54
N PHE A 125 1.80 15.03 -1.34
CA PHE A 125 1.64 14.27 -0.10
C PHE A 125 0.33 13.46 -0.07
N GLY A 126 -0.80 14.09 -0.44
CA GLY A 126 -2.10 13.41 -0.53
C GLY A 126 -2.07 12.24 -1.53
N ASP A 127 -1.49 12.45 -2.70
CA ASP A 127 -1.35 11.42 -3.72
C ASP A 127 -0.39 10.28 -3.27
N ALA A 128 0.65 10.60 -2.50
CA ALA A 128 1.52 9.58 -1.92
C ALA A 128 0.82 8.74 -0.84
N ALA A 129 0.01 9.37 0.01
CA ALA A 129 -0.84 8.65 0.96
C ALA A 129 -1.83 7.72 0.24
N ASP A 130 -2.37 8.17 -0.89
CA ASP A 130 -3.23 7.36 -1.74
C ASP A 130 -2.52 6.14 -2.35
N ARG A 131 -1.32 6.36 -2.90
CA ARG A 131 -0.48 5.27 -3.44
C ARG A 131 -0.09 4.24 -2.38
N VAL A 132 0.12 4.64 -1.13
CA VAL A 132 0.37 3.70 -0.02
C VAL A 132 -0.84 2.80 0.20
N ARG A 133 -2.05 3.37 0.31
CA ARG A 133 -3.31 2.60 0.47
C ARG A 133 -3.50 1.57 -0.63
N LEU A 134 -3.29 1.98 -1.88
CA LEU A 134 -3.41 1.07 -3.03
C LEU A 134 -2.33 -0.02 -3.01
N ALA A 135 -1.09 0.32 -2.69
CA ALA A 135 0.01 -0.65 -2.61
C ALA A 135 -0.20 -1.67 -1.48
N HIS A 136 -0.70 -1.22 -0.33
CA HIS A 136 -0.99 -2.08 0.79
C HIS A 136 -2.13 -3.05 0.47
N HIS A 137 -3.24 -2.56 -0.10
CA HIS A 137 -4.34 -3.40 -0.53
C HIS A 137 -3.90 -4.46 -1.56
N PHE A 138 -3.07 -4.07 -2.53
CA PHE A 138 -2.51 -5.01 -3.51
C PHE A 138 -1.60 -6.07 -2.86
N HIS A 139 -0.81 -5.68 -1.86
CA HIS A 139 -0.01 -6.60 -1.07
C HIS A 139 -0.89 -7.60 -0.30
N GLU A 140 -1.92 -7.13 0.40
CA GLU A 140 -2.87 -7.99 1.12
C GLU A 140 -3.55 -9.01 0.20
N ASP A 141 -3.95 -8.57 -0.99
CA ASP A 141 -4.55 -9.42 -2.02
C ASP A 141 -3.61 -10.55 -2.45
N LEU A 142 -2.33 -10.23 -2.65
CA LEU A 142 -1.30 -11.22 -3.00
C LEU A 142 -0.96 -12.14 -1.83
N VAL A 143 -0.95 -11.63 -0.59
CA VAL A 143 -0.82 -12.44 0.62
C VAL A 143 -1.96 -13.46 0.67
N ALA A 144 -3.21 -13.02 0.52
CA ALA A 144 -4.38 -13.89 0.55
C ALA A 144 -4.35 -14.97 -0.55
N ARG A 145 -4.00 -14.58 -1.79
CA ARG A 145 -3.85 -15.52 -2.93
C ARG A 145 -2.74 -16.54 -2.67
N THR A 146 -1.62 -16.11 -2.09
CA THR A 146 -0.47 -16.97 -1.79
C THR A 146 -0.79 -17.93 -0.65
N VAL A 147 -1.43 -17.46 0.43
CA VAL A 147 -1.88 -18.31 1.55
C VAL A 147 -2.87 -19.36 1.05
N ARG A 148 -3.87 -18.97 0.26
CA ARG A 148 -4.84 -19.90 -0.35
C ARG A 148 -4.20 -20.95 -1.26
N MET A 149 -3.13 -20.58 -1.98
CA MET A 149 -2.38 -21.53 -2.79
C MET A 149 -1.57 -22.49 -1.90
N ARG A 150 -0.86 -21.97 -0.90
CA ARG A 150 -0.01 -22.75 0.01
C ARG A 150 -0.81 -23.69 0.93
N SER A 151 -2.10 -23.39 1.18
CA SER A 151 -2.98 -24.25 1.97
C SER A 151 -3.51 -25.47 1.19
N GLN A 152 -3.30 -25.57 -0.12
CA GLN A 152 -3.80 -26.69 -0.92
C GLN A 152 -3.09 -28.02 -0.57
N PRO A 153 -3.82 -29.16 -0.48
CA PRO A 153 -3.24 -30.44 -0.09
C PRO A 153 -2.08 -30.88 -0.99
N VAL A 154 -2.21 -30.68 -2.30
CA VAL A 154 -1.18 -31.02 -3.30
C VAL A 154 0.13 -30.26 -3.06
N VAL A 155 0.06 -29.00 -2.63
CA VAL A 155 1.23 -28.16 -2.32
C VAL A 155 1.89 -28.62 -1.03
N ARG A 156 1.09 -28.93 -0.01
CA ARG A 156 1.57 -29.41 1.29
C ARG A 156 2.21 -30.80 1.18
N TRP A 157 1.55 -31.73 0.51
CA TRP A 157 2.05 -33.10 0.33
C TRP A 157 3.27 -33.14 -0.60
N GLY A 158 3.27 -32.32 -1.65
CA GLY A 158 4.42 -32.17 -2.53
C GLY A 158 5.58 -31.35 -1.94
N HIS A 159 5.43 -30.81 -0.71
CA HIS A 159 6.39 -29.92 -0.06
C HIS A 159 6.89 -28.77 -0.99
N LEU A 160 6.02 -28.31 -1.89
CA LEU A 160 6.41 -27.43 -3.00
C LEU A 160 6.74 -26.00 -2.55
N ALA A 161 6.31 -25.61 -1.36
CA ALA A 161 6.59 -24.29 -0.78
C ALA A 161 7.98 -24.20 -0.12
N GLY A 162 8.67 -25.33 0.09
CA GLY A 162 9.96 -25.38 0.77
C GLY A 162 9.95 -24.72 2.15
N HIS A 163 11.03 -24.01 2.47
CA HIS A 163 11.26 -23.35 3.77
C HIS A 163 10.83 -21.88 3.79
N ALA A 164 10.13 -21.39 2.76
CA ALA A 164 9.71 -20.00 2.73
C ALA A 164 8.79 -19.70 3.93
N PRO A 165 9.00 -18.60 4.68
CA PRO A 165 8.11 -18.23 5.78
C PRO A 165 6.68 -18.04 5.28
N TRP A 166 5.70 -18.22 6.16
CA TRP A 166 4.31 -17.97 5.80
C TRP A 166 4.10 -16.47 5.53
N PRO A 167 3.40 -16.11 4.42
CA PRO A 167 3.01 -14.73 4.18
C PRO A 167 2.16 -14.23 5.34
N ARG A 168 2.49 -13.06 5.88
CA ARG A 168 1.73 -12.41 6.95
C ARG A 168 1.21 -11.08 6.45
N ARG A 169 0.00 -10.73 6.84
CA ARG A 169 -0.53 -9.39 6.63
C ARG A 169 0.24 -8.42 7.54
N ILE A 170 0.45 -7.22 7.03
CA ILE A 170 0.95 -6.10 7.81
C ILE A 170 -0.30 -5.38 8.31
N ASP A 171 -0.41 -5.18 9.62
CA ASP A 171 -1.48 -4.34 10.16
C ASP A 171 -1.00 -2.90 10.06
N LEU A 172 -1.50 -2.19 9.07
CA LEU A 172 -1.17 -0.79 8.81
C LEU A 172 -2.47 -0.03 8.59
N ASP A 173 -2.77 0.91 9.47
CA ASP A 173 -3.90 1.81 9.31
C ASP A 173 -3.49 2.98 8.40
N ASP A 174 -3.70 2.82 7.09
CA ASP A 174 -3.24 3.70 6.02
C ASP A 174 -4.37 4.43 5.28
N ALA A 175 -5.56 4.53 5.88
CA ALA A 175 -6.63 5.34 5.33
C ALA A 175 -6.19 6.82 5.28
N PRO A 176 -6.19 7.47 4.10
CA PRO A 176 -5.87 8.88 4.03
C PRO A 176 -6.97 9.68 4.74
N PRO A 177 -6.60 10.78 5.41
CA PRO A 177 -7.56 11.72 5.95
C PRO A 177 -8.51 12.25 4.85
N PRO A 178 -9.81 12.46 5.16
CA PRO A 178 -10.79 12.90 4.18
C PRO A 178 -10.39 14.21 3.51
N GLY A 179 -10.46 14.25 2.19
CA GLY A 179 -10.13 15.46 1.43
C GLY A 179 -8.63 15.78 1.40
N LEU A 180 -7.73 14.93 1.90
CA LEU A 180 -6.29 15.14 1.71
C LEU A 180 -5.89 14.92 0.23
N VAL A 181 -6.53 13.96 -0.41
CA VAL A 181 -6.27 13.56 -1.79
C VAL A 181 -6.84 14.58 -2.75
N ALA A 182 -5.99 15.18 -3.59
CA ALA A 182 -6.35 16.34 -4.40
C ALA A 182 -7.49 16.03 -5.40
N HIS A 183 -7.49 14.84 -6.00
CA HIS A 183 -8.52 14.44 -6.97
C HIS A 183 -9.88 14.11 -6.33
N GLU A 184 -9.93 13.92 -5.01
CA GLU A 184 -11.19 13.73 -4.27
C GLU A 184 -11.85 15.07 -3.90
N ARG A 185 -11.15 16.20 -4.05
CA ARG A 185 -11.76 17.52 -3.84
C ARG A 185 -12.74 17.86 -4.96
N PRO A 186 -13.89 18.50 -4.63
CA PRO A 186 -14.71 19.12 -5.65
C PRO A 186 -13.88 20.16 -6.41
N PRO A 187 -14.04 20.31 -7.74
CA PRO A 187 -13.32 21.32 -8.49
C PRO A 187 -13.57 22.67 -7.82
N SER A 188 -12.49 23.42 -7.58
CA SER A 188 -12.57 24.78 -7.03
C SER A 188 -13.45 25.60 -7.96
N GLY A 189 -14.73 25.70 -7.60
CA GLY A 189 -15.70 26.51 -8.31
C GLY A 189 -15.19 27.94 -8.28
N HIS A 190 -14.65 28.39 -9.39
CA HIS A 190 -14.72 29.80 -9.74
C HIS A 190 -16.22 30.09 -9.76
N GLU A 191 -16.77 30.67 -8.68
CA GLU A 191 -18.09 31.28 -8.79
C GLU A 191 -17.94 32.36 -9.87
N PRO A 192 -18.60 32.22 -11.05
CA PRO A 192 -18.61 33.32 -11.99
C PRO A 192 -19.28 34.47 -11.25
N GLY A 193 -18.52 35.55 -11.06
CA GLY A 193 -18.96 36.70 -10.31
C GLY A 193 -20.38 37.07 -10.70
N VAL A 194 -21.23 37.26 -9.69
CA VAL A 194 -22.50 37.96 -9.81
C VAL A 194 -22.17 39.42 -10.14
N GLY A 195 -21.72 39.63 -11.37
CA GLY A 195 -21.53 40.93 -11.99
C GLY A 195 -22.91 41.46 -12.34
N GLY A 196 -23.25 42.58 -11.72
CA GLY A 196 -24.53 43.24 -11.86
C GLY A 196 -24.98 43.39 -13.31
N ALA A 197 -26.25 43.09 -13.53
CA ALA A 197 -27.01 43.64 -14.63
C ALA A 197 -28.23 44.31 -14.02
N ASP A 198 -27.98 45.49 -13.44
CA ASP A 198 -28.93 46.59 -13.55
C ASP A 198 -28.99 47.01 -15.03
N VAL A 199 -30.06 47.70 -15.43
CA VAL A 199 -30.38 48.21 -16.79
C VAL A 199 -31.25 47.28 -17.67
N ARG A 200 -32.58 47.38 -17.52
CA ARG A 200 -33.48 48.15 -18.41
C ARG A 200 -34.90 48.21 -17.88
#